data_AF-A0ABD2WLV7-F1
#
_entry.id   AF-A0ABD2WLV7-F1
#
_cell.length_a   1.000
_cell.length_b   1.000
_cell.length_c   1.000
_cell.angle_alpha   90.00
_cell.angle_beta   90.00
_cell.angle_gamma   90.00
#
_symmetry.space_group_name_H-M   'P 1'
#
loop_
_entity.id
_entity.type
_entity.pdbx_description
1 polymer ?
#
loop_
_entity_poly.entity_id
_entity_poly.type
_entity_poly.pdbx_seq_one_letter_code
_entity_poly.pdbx_strand_id
1 'polypeptide(L)'
;MEDNEPDVRDILIKTAVKFLRNPRVSKTPLVQRQEFLRKKGLTEKEISVAINEASKSLNTASSLDDGQFYQAINASGQNITHVHWLYRIKDILNNLIIFAASCYSVHWFYKNVISPLLFGKKDPPKDPLIDLDKNIQSVQQSVNQVKNDVQLLTQSQSVESVPQLVRELKQDMVSLKALLLSRKQFPSAPPSIPAWQLENPNQGAEKNTEREDDAGSGSSTNNSDSSLEMIREEPKD
;
A
#
# COMPACT_ATOMS: atom_id res chain seq x y z
N MET A 1 -31.38 -32.37 87.56
CA MET A 1 -31.46 -33.06 86.25
C MET A 1 -32.59 -32.38 85.54
N GLU A 2 -32.27 -31.36 84.73
CA GLU A 2 -33.26 -30.60 83.97
C GLU A 2 -33.49 -31.31 82.64
N ASP A 3 -34.76 -31.64 82.42
CA ASP A 3 -35.25 -32.40 81.27
C ASP A 3 -34.98 -31.62 79.99
N ASN A 4 -34.05 -32.13 79.19
CA ASN A 4 -33.61 -31.56 77.93
C ASN A 4 -34.61 -31.95 76.83
N GLU A 5 -35.86 -31.48 76.97
CA GLU A 5 -36.82 -31.46 75.87
C GLU A 5 -36.30 -30.44 74.85
N PRO A 6 -35.93 -30.86 73.62
CA PRO A 6 -35.45 -29.91 72.63
C PRO A 6 -36.58 -28.94 72.36
N ASP A 7 -36.39 -27.68 72.79
CA ASP A 7 -37.32 -26.58 72.55
C ASP A 7 -37.82 -26.69 71.10
N VAL A 8 -39.13 -26.62 70.90
CA VAL A 8 -39.77 -26.68 69.58
C VAL A 8 -39.04 -25.75 68.59
N ARG A 9 -38.49 -24.63 69.08
CA ARG A 9 -37.63 -23.72 68.32
C ARG A 9 -36.34 -24.34 67.78
N ASP A 10 -35.63 -25.14 68.58
CA ASP A 10 -34.42 -25.85 68.17
C ASP A 10 -34.72 -26.90 67.08
N ILE A 11 -35.87 -27.58 67.17
CA ILE A 11 -36.32 -28.52 66.12
C ILE A 11 -36.56 -27.80 64.78
N LEU A 12 -37.16 -26.60 64.82
CA LEU A 12 -37.37 -25.77 63.64
C LEU A 12 -36.03 -25.30 63.03
N ILE A 13 -35.07 -24.89 63.87
CA ILE A 13 -33.72 -24.50 63.45
C ILE A 13 -33.01 -25.69 62.80
N LYS A 14 -33.00 -26.88 63.43
CA LYS A 14 -32.41 -28.10 62.87
C LYS A 14 -33.02 -28.49 61.53
N THR A 15 -34.34 -28.36 61.39
CA THR A 15 -35.05 -28.60 60.13
C THR A 15 -34.65 -27.58 59.05
N ALA A 16 -34.52 -26.30 59.43
CA ALA A 16 -34.03 -25.24 58.55
C ALA A 16 -32.58 -25.49 58.13
N VAL A 17 -31.70 -25.91 59.03
CA VAL A 17 -30.32 -26.30 58.72
C VAL A 17 -30.30 -27.46 57.72
N LYS A 18 -31.12 -28.49 57.92
CA LYS A 18 -31.26 -29.63 56.99
C LYS A 18 -31.76 -29.18 55.61
N PHE A 19 -32.71 -28.25 55.56
CA PHE A 19 -33.20 -27.65 54.32
C PHE A 19 -32.10 -26.86 53.60
N LEU A 20 -31.36 -26.02 54.34
CA LEU A 20 -30.29 -25.17 53.79
C LEU A 20 -29.09 -25.97 53.27
N ARG A 21 -28.83 -27.17 53.81
CA ARG A 21 -27.79 -28.11 53.33
C ARG A 21 -28.15 -28.82 52.03
N ASN A 22 -29.43 -28.84 51.63
CA ASN A 22 -29.83 -29.56 50.43
C ASN A 22 -29.23 -28.90 49.17
N PRO A 23 -28.54 -29.63 48.28
CA PRO A 23 -27.92 -29.09 47.06
C PRO A 23 -28.87 -28.35 46.12
N ARG A 24 -30.17 -28.69 46.15
CA ARG A 24 -31.18 -28.00 45.33
C ARG A 24 -31.57 -26.65 45.91
N VAL A 25 -31.48 -26.51 47.22
CA VAL A 25 -31.85 -25.32 47.99
C VAL A 25 -30.66 -24.39 48.14
N SER A 26 -29.44 -24.93 48.33
CA SER A 26 -28.22 -24.12 48.44
C SER A 26 -27.90 -23.31 47.18
N LYS A 27 -28.27 -23.84 46.00
CA LYS A 27 -28.18 -23.15 44.69
C LYS A 27 -29.18 -22.00 44.55
N THR A 28 -30.23 -21.97 45.36
CA THR A 28 -31.25 -20.91 45.35
C THR A 28 -30.69 -19.63 45.99
N PRO A 29 -31.01 -18.43 45.46
CA PRO A 29 -30.60 -17.16 46.06
C PRO A 29 -30.93 -17.08 47.57
N LEU A 30 -30.03 -16.49 48.35
CA LEU A 30 -30.13 -16.43 49.83
C LEU A 30 -31.44 -15.74 50.28
N VAL A 31 -31.85 -14.69 49.57
CA VAL A 31 -33.11 -13.97 49.81
C VAL A 31 -34.32 -14.91 49.74
N GLN A 32 -34.37 -15.77 48.72
CA GLN A 32 -35.49 -16.71 48.54
C GLN A 32 -35.51 -17.80 49.63
N ARG A 33 -34.33 -18.22 50.10
CA ARG A 33 -34.20 -19.16 51.23
C ARG A 33 -34.68 -18.53 52.54
N GLN A 34 -34.31 -17.28 52.81
CA GLN A 34 -34.77 -16.53 53.99
C GLN A 34 -36.29 -16.35 53.96
N GLU A 35 -36.87 -15.99 52.81
CA GLU A 35 -38.32 -15.86 52.66
C GLU A 35 -39.06 -17.18 52.87
N PHE A 36 -38.51 -18.29 52.38
CA PHE A 36 -39.10 -19.61 52.59
C PHE A 36 -39.11 -19.98 54.08
N LEU A 37 -38.02 -19.73 54.81
CA LEU A 37 -37.95 -19.98 56.24
C LEU A 37 -38.87 -19.04 57.05
N ARG A 38 -39.00 -17.78 56.63
CA ARG A 38 -39.96 -16.82 57.22
C ARG A 38 -41.40 -17.29 57.01
N LYS A 39 -41.75 -17.78 55.81
CA LYS A 39 -43.07 -18.38 55.52
C LYS A 39 -43.32 -19.66 56.30
N LYS A 40 -42.27 -20.39 56.69
CA LYS A 40 -42.34 -21.55 57.58
C LYS A 40 -42.47 -21.20 59.07
N GLY A 41 -42.53 -19.92 59.41
CA GLY A 41 -42.75 -19.45 60.77
C GLY A 41 -41.47 -19.24 61.59
N LEU A 42 -40.30 -19.24 60.95
CA LEU A 42 -39.05 -18.88 61.61
C LEU A 42 -38.90 -17.36 61.67
N THR A 43 -38.39 -16.88 62.80
CA THR A 43 -38.02 -15.48 63.02
C THR A 43 -36.65 -15.18 62.41
N GLU A 44 -36.38 -13.90 62.12
CA GLU A 44 -35.11 -13.47 61.51
C GLU A 44 -33.88 -13.91 62.32
N LYS A 45 -34.01 -13.94 63.66
CA LYS A 45 -32.97 -14.41 64.57
C LYS A 45 -32.68 -15.90 64.36
N GLU A 46 -33.71 -16.75 64.34
CA GLU A 46 -33.59 -18.20 64.13
C GLU A 46 -33.03 -18.51 62.72
N ILE A 47 -33.45 -17.75 61.70
CA ILE A 47 -32.95 -17.88 60.33
C ILE A 47 -31.45 -17.60 60.27
N SER A 48 -30.98 -16.54 60.93
CA SER A 48 -29.56 -16.19 60.96
C SER A 48 -28.71 -17.29 61.61
N VAL A 49 -29.21 -17.90 62.70
CA VAL A 49 -28.56 -19.02 63.38
C VAL A 49 -28.49 -20.24 62.46
N ALA A 50 -29.61 -20.61 61.82
CA ALA A 50 -29.66 -21.75 60.91
C ALA A 50 -28.73 -21.60 59.70
N ILE A 51 -28.61 -20.39 59.13
CA ILE A 51 -27.69 -20.11 58.03
C ILE A 51 -26.24 -20.27 58.48
N ASN A 52 -25.88 -19.68 59.62
CA ASN A 52 -24.53 -19.78 60.18
C ASN A 52 -24.15 -21.24 60.49
N GLU A 53 -25.08 -22.03 61.05
CA GLU A 53 -24.87 -23.46 61.33
C GLU A 53 -24.77 -24.32 60.07
N ALA A 54 -25.55 -24.00 59.03
CA ALA A 54 -25.44 -24.67 57.75
C ALA A 54 -24.07 -24.39 57.09
N SER A 55 -23.56 -23.16 57.19
CA SER A 55 -22.24 -22.77 56.68
C SER A 55 -21.07 -23.38 57.47
N LYS A 56 -21.15 -23.42 58.81
CA LYS A 56 -20.11 -24.02 59.68
C LYS A 56 -19.89 -25.51 59.35
N SER A 57 -20.98 -26.26 59.14
CA SER A 57 -20.90 -27.67 58.80
C SER A 57 -20.27 -27.95 57.43
N LEU A 58 -20.35 -27.01 56.48
CA LEU A 58 -19.71 -27.13 55.16
C LEU A 58 -18.18 -27.03 55.29
N ASN A 59 -17.71 -26.13 56.16
CA ASN A 59 -16.29 -25.91 56.40
C ASN A 59 -15.66 -27.08 57.19
N THR A 60 -16.39 -27.68 58.13
CA THR A 60 -15.93 -28.88 58.86
C THR A 60 -15.85 -30.12 57.95
N ALA A 61 -16.74 -30.24 56.96
CA ALA A 61 -16.69 -31.33 55.98
C ALA A 61 -15.57 -31.18 54.94
N SER A 62 -14.92 -30.02 54.88
CA SER A 62 -13.84 -29.73 53.91
C SER A 62 -12.44 -30.01 54.47
N SER A 63 -12.33 -30.64 55.65
CA SER A 63 -11.04 -30.93 56.31
C SER A 63 -10.66 -32.40 56.38
N LEU A 64 -11.46 -33.32 55.81
CA LEU A 64 -11.07 -34.71 55.64
C LEU A 64 -11.55 -35.21 54.29
N ASP A 65 -10.57 -35.60 53.48
CA ASP A 65 -10.63 -36.39 52.25
C ASP A 65 -10.42 -35.63 50.93
N ASP A 66 -9.55 -36.25 50.15
CA ASP A 66 -8.68 -35.74 49.10
C ASP A 66 -9.37 -35.67 47.73
N GLY A 67 -8.88 -34.78 46.86
CA GLY A 67 -9.09 -34.91 45.41
C GLY A 67 -9.90 -33.82 44.70
N GLN A 68 -9.16 -32.83 44.18
CA GLN A 68 -9.31 -32.29 42.82
C GLN A 68 -10.60 -31.53 42.41
N PHE A 69 -10.39 -30.23 42.12
CA PHE A 69 -10.81 -29.53 40.88
C PHE A 69 -12.24 -28.90 40.75
N TYR A 70 -12.27 -27.57 40.90
CA TYR A 70 -12.96 -26.52 40.09
C TYR A 70 -14.34 -25.99 40.51
N GLN A 71 -14.30 -24.70 40.87
CA GLN A 71 -15.05 -23.55 40.37
C GLN A 71 -16.51 -23.69 39.88
N ALA A 72 -17.30 -22.74 40.41
CA ALA A 72 -18.21 -21.83 39.73
C ALA A 72 -19.74 -22.06 39.82
N ILE A 73 -20.38 -21.08 40.48
CA ILE A 73 -21.42 -20.18 39.98
C ILE A 73 -22.37 -20.73 38.89
N ASN A 74 -23.68 -20.80 39.23
CA ASN A 74 -24.83 -20.14 38.55
C ASN A 74 -26.10 -21.00 38.60
N ALA A 75 -27.25 -20.40 38.96
CA ALA A 75 -28.56 -20.97 38.65
C ALA A 75 -29.69 -19.94 38.59
N SER A 76 -30.13 -19.63 37.38
CA SER A 76 -31.54 -19.47 36.97
C SER A 76 -31.56 -19.47 35.45
N GLY A 77 -32.31 -20.27 34.70
CA GLY A 77 -33.38 -21.21 35.00
C GLY A 77 -34.28 -21.24 33.77
N GLN A 78 -34.34 -22.36 33.05
CA GLN A 78 -35.45 -22.73 32.16
C GLN A 78 -35.51 -24.26 32.08
N ASN A 79 -36.68 -24.80 32.37
CA ASN A 79 -37.07 -26.21 32.30
C ASN A 79 -36.97 -26.72 30.86
N ILE A 80 -36.48 -27.95 30.63
CA ILE A 80 -36.88 -28.92 29.59
C ILE A 80 -36.21 -30.27 29.93
N THR A 81 -37.01 -31.29 30.20
CA THR A 81 -36.60 -32.70 30.13
C THR A 81 -36.57 -33.11 28.66
N HIS A 82 -35.47 -33.73 28.21
CA HIS A 82 -35.15 -34.21 26.85
C HIS A 82 -34.31 -33.26 25.97
N VAL A 83 -32.98 -33.25 26.23
CA VAL A 83 -31.85 -33.17 25.26
C VAL A 83 -30.56 -32.74 25.98
N HIS A 84 -30.07 -33.54 26.93
CA HIS A 84 -28.81 -33.22 27.64
C HIS A 84 -27.63 -32.96 26.68
N TRP A 85 -27.66 -33.58 25.49
CA TRP A 85 -26.67 -33.37 24.43
C TRP A 85 -26.84 -32.03 23.67
N LEU A 86 -28.05 -31.55 23.41
CA LEU A 86 -28.24 -30.25 22.73
C LEU A 86 -27.84 -29.06 23.60
N TYR A 87 -27.95 -29.17 24.94
CA TYR A 87 -27.39 -28.16 25.83
C TYR A 87 -25.87 -28.11 25.75
N ARG A 88 -25.19 -29.26 25.70
CA ARG A 88 -23.73 -29.31 25.48
C ARG A 88 -23.35 -28.72 24.12
N ILE A 89 -24.13 -29.01 23.08
CA ILE A 89 -23.92 -28.39 21.76
C ILE A 89 -24.17 -26.90 21.80
N LYS A 90 -25.16 -26.42 22.58
CA LYS A 90 -25.40 -24.99 22.73
C LYS A 90 -24.26 -24.29 23.46
N ASP A 91 -23.64 -24.92 24.45
CA ASP A 91 -22.44 -24.38 25.12
C ASP A 91 -21.23 -24.37 24.17
N ILE A 92 -21.07 -25.42 23.37
CA ILE A 92 -20.03 -25.48 22.32
C ILE A 92 -20.27 -24.40 21.25
N LEU A 93 -21.52 -24.19 20.83
CA LEU A 93 -21.88 -23.16 19.86
C LEU A 93 -21.64 -21.76 20.41
N ASN A 94 -22.00 -21.51 21.68
CA ASN A 94 -21.72 -20.25 22.34
C ASN A 94 -20.21 -19.97 22.42
N ASN A 95 -19.42 -20.97 22.82
CA ASN A 95 -17.96 -20.86 22.84
C ASN A 95 -17.37 -20.69 21.43
N LEU A 96 -17.93 -21.37 20.42
CA LEU A 96 -17.51 -21.24 19.03
C LEU A 96 -17.83 -19.86 18.47
N ILE A 97 -18.98 -19.27 18.80
CA ILE A 97 -19.35 -17.90 18.43
C ILE A 97 -18.36 -16.92 19.04
N ILE A 98 -18.03 -17.07 20.33
CA ILE A 98 -17.03 -16.23 21.00
C ILE A 98 -15.66 -16.40 20.34
N PHE A 99 -15.26 -17.62 20.00
CA PHE A 99 -13.97 -17.89 19.36
C PHE A 99 -13.90 -17.32 17.93
N ALA A 100 -14.98 -17.44 17.16
CA ALA A 100 -15.10 -16.85 15.83
C ALA A 100 -15.08 -15.32 15.89
N ALA A 101 -15.77 -14.72 16.86
CA ALA A 101 -15.73 -13.28 17.10
C ALA A 101 -14.31 -12.84 17.48
N SER A 102 -13.66 -13.54 18.42
CA SER A 102 -12.29 -13.26 18.84
C SER A 102 -11.30 -13.34 17.67
N CYS A 103 -11.39 -14.40 16.86
CA CYS A 103 -10.53 -14.60 15.70
C CYS A 103 -10.76 -13.51 14.63
N TYR A 104 -12.02 -13.17 14.36
CA TYR A 104 -12.37 -12.10 13.43
C TYR A 104 -11.89 -10.73 13.93
N SER A 105 -12.01 -10.44 15.23
CA SER A 105 -11.47 -9.23 15.85
C SER A 105 -9.95 -9.15 15.70
N VAL A 106 -9.23 -10.25 15.92
CA VAL A 106 -7.76 -10.28 15.73
C VAL A 106 -7.41 -10.04 14.27
N HIS A 107 -8.09 -10.69 13.34
CA HIS A 107 -7.86 -10.51 11.90
C HIS A 107 -8.19 -9.07 11.45
N TRP A 108 -9.30 -8.51 11.90
CA TRP A 108 -9.69 -7.12 11.62
C TRP A 108 -8.71 -6.14 12.24
N PHE A 109 -8.30 -6.36 13.48
CA PHE A 109 -7.31 -5.52 14.18
C PHE A 109 -5.95 -5.59 13.50
N TYR A 110 -5.51 -6.78 13.09
CA TYR A 110 -4.29 -6.96 12.31
C TYR A 110 -4.36 -6.16 10.99
N LYS A 111 -5.44 -6.32 10.24
CA LYS A 111 -5.61 -5.64 8.95
C LYS A 111 -5.79 -4.12 9.10
N ASN A 112 -6.47 -3.65 10.13
CA ASN A 112 -6.87 -2.25 10.25
C ASN A 112 -5.88 -1.40 11.08
N VAL A 113 -5.20 -2.00 12.05
CA VAL A 113 -4.32 -1.27 12.98
C VAL A 113 -2.85 -1.59 12.72
N ILE A 114 -2.50 -2.87 12.55
CA ILE A 114 -1.11 -3.28 12.30
C ILE A 114 -0.72 -3.07 10.84
N SER A 115 -1.60 -3.38 9.88
CA SER A 115 -1.27 -3.18 8.46
C SER A 115 -0.89 -1.74 8.11
N PRO A 116 -1.61 -0.67 8.51
CA PRO A 116 -1.16 0.69 8.19
C PRO A 116 0.07 1.13 8.99
N LEU A 117 0.32 0.51 10.15
CA LEU A 117 1.44 0.88 11.03
C LEU A 117 2.76 0.21 10.63
N LEU A 118 2.71 -1.04 10.15
CA LEU A 118 3.89 -1.85 9.76
C LEU A 118 4.06 -2.02 8.25
N PHE A 119 2.96 -2.07 7.49
CA PHE A 119 2.97 -2.07 6.03
C PHE A 119 2.48 -0.71 5.54
N GLY A 120 3.32 0.32 5.73
CA GLY A 120 3.15 1.58 5.02
C GLY A 120 2.92 1.28 3.54
N LYS A 121 1.73 1.65 3.05
CA LYS A 121 1.27 1.51 1.66
C LYS A 121 1.84 0.28 0.96
N LYS A 122 1.28 -0.90 1.22
CA LYS A 122 1.30 -1.95 0.20
C LYS A 122 0.48 -1.43 -0.98
N ASP A 123 1.15 -0.75 -1.89
CA ASP A 123 0.63 -0.58 -3.24
C ASP A 123 0.23 -1.98 -3.72
N PRO A 124 -1.02 -2.18 -4.17
CA PRO A 124 -1.40 -3.45 -4.76
C PRO A 124 -0.40 -3.78 -5.88
N PRO A 125 -0.15 -5.07 -6.18
CA PRO A 125 0.69 -5.47 -7.30
C PRO A 125 0.24 -4.64 -8.50
N LYS A 126 1.10 -3.72 -8.95
CA LYS A 126 0.75 -2.81 -10.04
C LYS A 126 0.51 -3.70 -11.22
N ASP A 127 -0.75 -3.89 -11.60
CA ASP A 127 -1.08 -4.54 -12.84
C ASP A 127 -0.30 -3.78 -13.92
N PRO A 128 0.61 -4.43 -14.66
CA PRO A 128 1.48 -3.77 -15.61
C PRO A 128 0.69 -2.98 -16.67
N LEU A 129 -0.61 -3.28 -16.81
CA LEU A 129 -1.57 -2.56 -17.64
C LEU A 129 -1.87 -1.13 -17.15
N ILE A 130 -1.89 -0.87 -15.84
CA ILE A 130 -2.16 0.47 -15.29
C ILE A 130 -0.96 1.39 -15.46
N ASP A 131 0.24 0.88 -15.24
CA ASP A 131 1.46 1.64 -15.50
C ASP A 131 1.66 1.85 -17.01
N LEU A 132 1.29 0.87 -17.84
CA LEU A 132 1.32 1.01 -19.29
C LEU A 132 0.31 2.05 -19.79
N ASP A 133 -0.92 2.08 -19.27
CA ASP A 133 -1.92 3.09 -19.64
C ASP A 133 -1.49 4.50 -19.24
N LYS A 134 -0.90 4.67 -18.05
CA LYS A 134 -0.31 5.94 -17.62
C LYS A 134 0.85 6.37 -18.52
N ASN A 135 1.73 5.44 -18.88
CA ASN A 135 2.83 5.72 -19.80
C ASN A 135 2.29 6.08 -21.20
N ILE A 136 1.32 5.34 -21.74
CA ILE A 136 0.69 5.64 -23.03
C ILE A 136 0.02 7.02 -23.00
N GLN A 137 -0.69 7.37 -21.93
CA GLN A 137 -1.28 8.71 -21.79
C GLN A 137 -0.21 9.80 -21.74
N SER A 138 0.88 9.59 -21.00
CA SER A 138 1.99 10.55 -20.94
C SER A 138 2.68 10.72 -22.29
N VAL A 139 2.86 9.63 -23.04
CA VAL A 139 3.43 9.65 -24.40
C VAL A 139 2.48 10.36 -25.36
N GLN A 140 1.17 10.11 -25.27
CA GLN A 140 0.16 10.83 -26.06
C GLN A 140 0.17 12.33 -25.77
N GLN A 141 0.31 12.73 -24.51
CA GLN A 141 0.42 14.15 -24.13
C GLN A 141 1.69 14.79 -24.72
N SER A 142 2.83 14.13 -24.59
CA SER A 142 4.10 14.61 -25.16
C SER A 142 4.05 14.68 -26.69
N VAL A 143 3.44 13.71 -27.37
CA VAL A 143 3.26 13.73 -28.84
C VAL A 143 2.36 14.89 -29.26
N ASN A 144 1.27 15.14 -28.54
CA ASN A 144 0.40 16.29 -28.83
C ASN A 144 1.09 17.63 -28.55
N GLN A 145 1.93 17.71 -27.51
CA GLN A 145 2.74 18.91 -27.24
C GLN A 145 3.76 19.14 -28.34
N VAL A 146 4.55 18.13 -28.72
CA VAL A 146 5.51 18.23 -29.82
C VAL A 146 4.82 18.58 -31.14
N LYS A 147 3.63 18.03 -31.41
CA LYS A 147 2.83 18.41 -32.57
C LYS A 147 2.48 19.90 -32.55
N ASN A 148 2.03 20.41 -31.40
CA ASN A 148 1.70 21.83 -31.24
C ASN A 148 2.94 22.72 -31.35
N ASP A 149 4.07 22.33 -30.77
CA ASP A 149 5.34 23.08 -30.84
C ASP A 149 5.89 23.10 -32.27
N VAL A 150 5.89 21.95 -32.96
CA VAL A 150 6.28 21.87 -34.37
C VAL A 150 5.32 22.69 -35.22
N GLN A 151 4.01 22.64 -34.98
CA GLN A 151 3.04 23.44 -35.72
C GLN A 151 3.22 24.93 -35.45
N LEU A 152 3.48 25.33 -34.20
CA LEU A 152 3.75 26.71 -33.82
C LEU A 152 5.03 27.21 -34.47
N LEU A 153 6.14 26.45 -34.41
CA LEU A 153 7.42 26.79 -35.03
C LEU A 153 7.34 26.83 -36.57
N THR A 154 6.60 25.88 -37.15
CA THR A 154 6.32 25.84 -38.60
C THR A 154 5.48 27.04 -39.04
N GLN A 155 4.49 27.43 -38.22
CA GLN A 155 3.63 28.60 -38.45
C GLN A 155 4.38 29.92 -38.25
N SER A 156 5.34 29.98 -37.33
CA SER A 156 5.99 31.23 -36.93
C SER A 156 7.33 31.53 -37.62
N GLN A 157 8.07 30.55 -38.19
CA GLN A 157 9.45 30.88 -38.62
C GLN A 157 10.02 30.28 -39.92
N SER A 158 9.41 29.32 -40.63
CA SER A 158 10.17 28.69 -41.73
C SER A 158 9.44 28.27 -43.02
N VAL A 159 8.11 28.29 -43.09
CA VAL A 159 7.43 27.86 -44.34
C VAL A 159 7.07 29.03 -45.27
N GLU A 160 6.91 30.24 -44.75
CA GLU A 160 6.60 31.43 -45.57
C GLU A 160 7.86 32.01 -46.27
N SER A 161 9.05 31.84 -45.67
CA SER A 161 10.30 32.40 -46.20
C SER A 161 10.89 31.56 -47.34
N VAL A 162 10.68 30.25 -47.36
CA VAL A 162 11.19 29.36 -48.42
C VAL A 162 10.62 29.72 -49.82
N PRO A 163 9.31 29.92 -50.04
CA PRO A 163 8.79 30.34 -51.34
C PRO A 163 9.20 31.78 -51.71
N GLN A 164 9.52 32.63 -50.73
CA GLN A 164 10.07 33.97 -50.93
C GLN A 164 11.52 33.89 -51.44
N LEU A 165 12.39 33.12 -50.78
CA LEU A 165 13.78 32.90 -51.20
C LEU A 165 13.86 32.22 -52.58
N VAL A 166 12.98 31.26 -52.87
CA VAL A 166 12.92 30.62 -54.19
C VAL A 166 12.50 31.62 -55.27
N ARG A 167 11.62 32.58 -54.96
CA ARG A 167 11.27 33.68 -55.88
C ARG A 167 12.46 34.61 -56.12
N GLU A 168 13.20 34.98 -55.07
CA GLU A 168 14.40 35.82 -55.18
C GLU A 168 15.50 35.12 -55.98
N LEU A 169 15.81 33.85 -55.69
CA LEU A 169 16.77 33.05 -56.45
C LEU A 169 16.39 32.93 -57.93
N LYS A 170 15.09 32.80 -58.23
CA LYS A 170 14.61 32.76 -59.61
C LYS A 170 14.80 34.12 -60.29
N GLN A 171 14.55 35.22 -59.60
CA GLN A 171 14.77 36.57 -60.10
C GLN A 171 16.25 36.84 -60.35
N ASP A 172 17.12 36.43 -59.43
CA ASP A 172 18.57 36.52 -59.57
C ASP A 172 19.09 35.66 -60.71
N MET A 173 18.54 34.46 -60.90
CA MET A 173 18.87 33.61 -62.05
C MET A 173 18.50 34.29 -63.37
N VAL A 174 17.36 35.00 -63.43
CA VAL A 174 16.95 35.76 -64.62
C VAL A 174 17.87 36.97 -64.85
N SER A 175 18.23 37.68 -63.78
CA SER A 175 19.18 38.80 -63.83
C SER A 175 20.57 38.36 -64.30
N LEU A 176 21.08 37.25 -63.75
CA LEU A 176 22.36 36.65 -64.15
C LEU A 176 22.31 36.13 -65.58
N LYS A 177 21.19 35.54 -66.01
CA LYS A 177 20.99 35.15 -67.42
C LYS A 177 21.00 36.37 -68.33
N ALA A 178 20.32 37.45 -67.96
CA ALA A 178 20.30 38.69 -68.74
C ALA A 178 21.69 39.34 -68.80
N LEU A 179 22.43 39.35 -67.68
CA LEU A 179 23.77 39.92 -67.60
C LEU A 179 24.79 39.06 -68.36
N LEU A 180 24.69 37.74 -68.30
CA LEU A 180 25.54 36.83 -69.09
C LEU A 180 25.21 36.85 -70.59
N LEU A 181 23.95 37.01 -70.99
CA LEU A 181 23.58 37.26 -72.39
C LEU A 181 24.03 38.66 -72.85
N SER A 182 23.92 39.68 -71.97
CA SER A 182 24.39 41.04 -72.22
C SER A 182 25.93 41.13 -72.27
N ARG A 183 26.65 40.23 -71.58
CA ARG A 183 28.12 40.11 -71.60
C ARG A 183 28.70 39.79 -72.99
N LYS A 184 27.87 39.45 -73.97
CA LYS A 184 28.28 39.27 -75.37
C LYS A 184 27.93 40.46 -76.29
N GLN A 185 27.40 41.55 -75.75
CA GLN A 185 27.07 42.78 -76.49
C GLN A 185 27.83 44.00 -75.96
N PHE A 186 29.11 43.83 -75.64
CA PHE A 186 29.97 45.02 -75.57
C PHE A 186 30.04 45.62 -76.97
N PRO A 187 29.81 46.94 -77.15
CA PRO A 187 30.10 47.60 -78.40
C PRO A 187 31.59 47.37 -78.73
N SER A 188 31.88 47.08 -80.00
CA SER A 188 33.24 46.90 -80.52
C SER A 188 34.15 48.04 -80.02
N ALA A 189 35.27 47.70 -79.39
CA ALA A 189 36.32 48.61 -78.92
C ALA A 189 36.87 49.52 -80.04
N PRO A 190 37.65 50.61 -79.78
CA PRO A 190 38.35 51.00 -78.53
C PRO A 190 38.28 52.51 -78.16
N PRO A 191 38.87 52.94 -77.02
CA PRO A 191 40.11 53.72 -77.15
C PRO A 191 41.21 53.33 -76.13
N SER A 192 42.43 53.72 -76.50
CA SER A 192 43.75 53.29 -76.06
C SER A 192 44.04 53.11 -74.56
N ILE A 193 44.90 52.12 -74.29
CA ILE A 193 45.54 51.85 -73.00
C ILE A 193 46.32 53.11 -72.54
N PRO A 194 46.13 53.57 -71.29
CA PRO A 194 46.88 54.71 -70.75
C PRO A 194 48.37 54.37 -70.56
N ALA A 195 49.22 55.38 -70.77
CA ALA A 195 50.68 55.25 -70.89
C ALA A 195 51.43 54.67 -69.67
N TRP A 196 50.80 54.53 -68.49
CA TRP A 196 51.45 53.91 -67.33
C TRP A 196 51.64 52.38 -67.47
N GLN A 197 51.01 51.76 -68.47
CA GLN A 197 51.09 50.32 -68.69
C GLN A 197 52.22 49.89 -69.65
N LEU A 198 53.09 50.81 -70.10
CA LEU A 198 54.19 50.52 -71.04
C LEU A 198 55.53 51.03 -70.52
N GLU A 199 56.15 50.34 -69.54
CA GLU A 199 57.57 50.53 -69.21
C GLU A 199 58.27 49.18 -68.93
N ASN A 200 59.06 48.81 -69.95
CA ASN A 200 60.18 47.89 -70.18
C ASN A 200 60.58 46.65 -69.33
N PRO A 201 61.06 45.58 -70.02
CA PRO A 201 61.67 44.38 -69.45
C PRO A 201 63.20 44.50 -69.35
N ASN A 202 63.79 44.28 -68.17
CA ASN A 202 65.15 43.74 -68.06
C ASN A 202 65.49 43.35 -66.62
N GLN A 203 65.76 42.06 -66.39
CA GLN A 203 66.85 41.48 -65.61
C GLN A 203 66.43 40.17 -64.92
N GLY A 204 67.21 39.12 -65.20
CA GLY A 204 67.45 38.06 -64.22
C GLY A 204 66.88 36.68 -64.54
N ALA A 205 67.30 36.11 -65.67
CA ALA A 205 67.21 34.68 -65.91
C ALA A 205 68.03 33.89 -64.86
N GLU A 206 67.41 32.82 -64.36
CA GLU A 206 67.99 31.52 -64.02
C GLU A 206 68.92 31.36 -62.79
N LYS A 207 68.41 30.67 -61.77
CA LYS A 207 69.09 29.49 -61.22
C LYS A 207 68.09 28.46 -60.65
N ASN A 208 68.10 27.29 -61.29
CA ASN A 208 67.44 26.04 -60.94
C ASN A 208 68.00 25.41 -59.65
N THR A 209 67.15 24.74 -58.87
CA THR A 209 67.30 23.44 -58.16
C THR A 209 66.27 23.40 -57.01
N GLU A 210 65.14 22.70 -57.13
CA GLU A 210 64.90 21.24 -56.95
C GLU A 210 64.31 20.92 -55.57
N ARG A 211 63.22 20.13 -55.60
CA ARG A 211 62.47 19.40 -54.54
C ARG A 211 61.23 20.11 -53.95
N GLU A 212 60.01 19.71 -54.33
CA GLU A 212 59.28 18.48 -53.91
C GLU A 212 58.84 18.64 -52.43
N ASP A 213 57.58 18.66 -51.97
CA ASP A 213 56.29 18.17 -52.48
C ASP A 213 55.10 18.82 -51.74
N ASP A 214 53.97 18.95 -52.45
CA ASP A 214 52.59 18.55 -52.08
C ASP A 214 52.11 18.81 -50.64
N ALA A 215 51.24 19.81 -50.40
CA ALA A 215 49.79 19.78 -50.58
C ALA A 215 49.05 18.64 -49.86
N GLY A 216 47.98 18.99 -49.12
CA GLY A 216 47.10 17.96 -48.57
C GLY A 216 46.12 18.42 -47.48
N SER A 217 45.08 19.14 -47.89
CA SER A 217 43.83 19.30 -47.12
C SER A 217 43.18 17.97 -46.73
N GLY A 218 42.46 17.96 -45.60
CA GLY A 218 41.39 16.99 -45.28
C GLY A 218 41.09 16.98 -43.78
N SER A 219 40.04 17.61 -43.27
CA SER A 219 38.61 17.27 -43.35
C SER A 219 38.18 16.07 -42.48
N SER A 220 37.17 16.37 -41.64
CA SER A 220 36.07 15.50 -41.22
C SER A 220 36.21 14.45 -40.09
N THR A 221 35.45 14.75 -39.03
CA THR A 221 34.40 13.92 -38.38
C THR A 221 34.74 12.54 -37.83
N ASN A 222 34.85 12.49 -36.49
CA ASN A 222 33.97 11.80 -35.55
C ASN A 222 33.24 10.52 -36.06
N ASN A 223 33.85 9.36 -35.80
CA ASN A 223 33.27 8.01 -35.62
C ASN A 223 34.48 7.10 -35.35
N SER A 224 34.55 6.11 -34.45
CA SER A 224 33.62 5.26 -33.71
C SER A 224 34.39 4.59 -32.54
N ASP A 225 33.70 3.79 -31.72
CA ASP A 225 34.14 2.59 -30.94
C ASP A 225 33.66 2.67 -29.48
N SER A 226 32.54 2.08 -29.02
CA SER A 226 32.05 0.69 -29.02
C SER A 226 32.80 -0.28 -28.09
N SER A 227 32.03 -0.91 -27.19
CA SER A 227 32.31 -2.14 -26.40
C SER A 227 33.11 -2.09 -25.09
N LEU A 228 32.41 -2.18 -23.94
CA LEU A 228 32.52 -3.36 -23.05
C LEU A 228 31.37 -3.40 -22.02
N GLU A 229 30.38 -4.23 -22.32
CA GLU A 229 29.26 -4.61 -21.46
C GLU A 229 29.75 -5.69 -20.47
N MET A 230 29.67 -5.40 -19.17
CA MET A 230 30.18 -6.28 -18.11
C MET A 230 29.07 -7.26 -17.68
N ILE A 231 28.94 -8.36 -18.40
CA ILE A 231 28.09 -9.49 -17.99
C ILE A 231 28.85 -10.27 -16.91
N ARG A 232 28.38 -10.15 -15.66
CA ARG A 232 28.80 -11.00 -14.55
C ARG A 232 27.91 -12.25 -14.54
N GLU A 233 28.38 -13.32 -15.16
CA GLU A 233 27.89 -14.68 -14.89
C GLU A 233 28.48 -15.17 -13.56
N GLU A 234 27.64 -15.61 -12.62
CA GLU A 234 28.06 -16.41 -11.47
C GLU A 234 27.56 -17.85 -11.65
N PRO A 235 28.44 -18.87 -11.66
CA PRO A 235 28.04 -20.25 -11.59
C PRO A 235 27.97 -20.77 -10.14
N LYS A 236 26.81 -21.33 -9.80
CA LYS A 236 26.54 -22.65 -9.17
C LYS A 236 27.52 -23.18 -8.11
N ASP A 237 26.98 -23.37 -6.91
CA ASP A 237 27.13 -24.59 -6.09
C ASP A 237 25.76 -24.96 -5.49
#